data_AF-B7KWL1-F1
#
_entry.id   AF-B7KWL1-F1
#
_cell.length_a   1.000
_cell.length_b   1.000
_cell.length_c   1.000
_cell.angle_alpha   90.00
_cell.angle_beta   90.00
_cell.angle_gamma   90.00
#
_symmetry.space_group_name_H-M   'P 1'
#
loop_
_entity.id
_entity.type
_entity.pdbx_description
1 polymer ?
#
loop_
_entity_poly.entity_id
_entity_poly.type
_entity_poly.pdbx_seq_one_letter_code
_entity_poly.pdbx_strand_id
1 'polypeptide(L)'
;MIVEIDELSFGRYTPAQLAAVRPNLERLADITRRNLRLLDGVLGVEVGDSALRLKHELARAELAEARTQIETMRHDLATARAWIDQLQGRLAAIEDDEEDKPYRSVGLAATAHTVVVAAARRALLQYHHPDRWPPEKKTAATASFQAICAAFQRIKELRG
;
A
#
# COMPACT_ATOMS: atom_id res chain seq x y z
N MET A 1 6.43 54.63 5.85
CA MET A 1 6.59 56.02 5.39
C MET A 1 7.46 55.97 4.15
N ILE A 2 6.83 55.89 2.97
CA ILE A 2 7.51 55.89 1.68
C ILE A 2 7.70 57.35 1.33
N VAL A 3 8.94 57.84 1.30
CA VAL A 3 9.23 59.19 0.81
C VAL A 3 9.20 59.08 -0.71
N GLU A 4 8.10 59.48 -1.32
CA GLU A 4 7.97 59.60 -2.78
C GLU A 4 8.95 60.69 -3.25
N ILE A 5 9.78 60.35 -4.25
CA ILE A 5 10.85 61.22 -4.77
C ILE A 5 10.26 62.49 -5.44
N ASP A 6 8.94 62.53 -5.65
CA ASP A 6 8.21 63.60 -6.32
C ASP A 6 8.13 64.93 -5.53
N GLU A 7 8.57 64.97 -4.26
CA GLU A 7 8.60 66.21 -3.46
C GLU A 7 9.94 66.97 -3.50
N LEU A 8 10.95 66.47 -4.23
CA LEU A 8 12.26 67.12 -4.29
C LEU A 8 12.26 68.30 -5.28
N SER A 9 11.93 69.50 -4.78
CA SER A 9 12.01 70.74 -5.55
C SER A 9 13.46 71.23 -5.72
N PHE A 10 14.06 70.97 -6.88
CA PHE A 10 15.41 71.44 -7.23
C PHE A 10 15.45 72.80 -7.95
N GLY A 11 14.30 73.46 -8.13
CA GLY A 11 14.19 74.70 -8.92
C GLY A 11 14.97 75.91 -8.38
N ARG A 12 15.48 75.84 -7.13
CA ARG A 12 16.29 76.89 -6.51
C ARG A 12 17.80 76.73 -6.72
N TYR A 13 18.24 75.63 -7.34
CA TYR A 13 19.66 75.33 -7.55
C TYR A 13 20.02 75.42 -9.03
N THR A 14 21.20 75.98 -9.32
CA THR A 14 21.70 76.02 -10.69
C THR A 14 22.18 74.63 -11.14
N PRO A 15 22.17 74.32 -12.45
CA PRO A 15 22.66 73.04 -12.95
C PRO A 15 24.10 72.73 -12.54
N ALA A 16 24.95 73.74 -12.41
CA ALA A 16 26.33 73.60 -11.96
C ALA A 16 26.42 73.19 -10.47
N GLN A 17 25.54 73.73 -9.62
CA GLN A 17 25.45 73.35 -8.20
C GLN A 17 24.96 71.91 -8.04
N LEU A 18 23.98 71.48 -8.85
CA LEU A 18 23.51 70.09 -8.85
C LEU A 18 24.58 69.13 -9.37
N ALA A 19 25.35 69.52 -10.39
CA ALA A 19 26.47 68.74 -10.89
C ALA A 19 27.60 68.58 -9.85
N ALA A 20 27.87 69.61 -9.05
CA ALA A 20 28.88 69.56 -8.00
C ALA A 20 28.52 68.59 -6.85
N VAL A 21 27.23 68.42 -6.56
CA VAL A 21 26.75 67.58 -5.45
C VAL A 21 26.44 66.14 -5.89
N ARG A 22 26.24 65.89 -7.19
CA ARG A 22 25.94 64.58 -7.78
C ARG A 22 26.87 63.44 -7.30
N PRO A 23 28.21 63.59 -7.27
CA PRO A 23 29.10 62.50 -6.85
C PRO A 23 28.87 62.09 -5.39
N ASN A 24 28.52 63.05 -4.53
CA ASN A 24 28.25 62.80 -3.12
C ASN A 24 26.90 62.07 -2.95
N LEU A 25 25.89 62.38 -3.77
CA LEU A 25 24.60 61.70 -3.75
C LEU A 25 24.71 60.26 -4.28
N GLU A 26 25.50 60.03 -5.32
CA GLU A 26 25.79 58.68 -5.83
C GLU A 26 26.48 57.85 -4.77
N ARG A 27 27.51 58.41 -4.12
CA ARG A 27 28.19 57.75 -3.00
C ARG A 27 27.25 57.45 -1.83
N LEU A 28 26.35 58.37 -1.48
CA LEU A 28 25.37 58.17 -0.42
C LEU A 28 24.37 57.06 -0.78
N ALA A 29 23.90 57.02 -2.04
CA ALA A 29 23.01 56.00 -2.55
C ALA A 29 23.66 54.61 -2.52
N ASP A 30 24.94 54.51 -2.86
CA ASP A 30 25.67 53.25 -2.80
C ASP A 30 25.88 52.78 -1.36
N ILE A 31 26.19 53.70 -0.44
CA ILE A 31 26.28 53.39 1.00
C ILE A 31 24.92 52.94 1.53
N THR A 32 23.82 53.62 1.19
CA THR A 32 22.49 53.24 1.66
C THR A 32 22.06 51.89 1.12
N ARG A 33 22.29 51.59 -0.18
CA ARG A 33 22.04 50.25 -0.73
C ARG A 33 22.85 49.17 -0.01
N ARG A 34 24.12 49.44 0.29
CA ARG A 34 24.98 48.51 1.03
C ARG A 34 24.46 48.29 2.45
N ASN A 35 24.08 49.36 3.15
CA ASN A 35 23.54 49.28 4.50
C ASN A 35 22.19 48.56 4.55
N LEU A 36 21.32 48.79 3.56
CA LEU A 36 20.06 48.06 3.44
C LEU A 36 20.31 46.55 3.27
N ARG A 37 21.24 46.14 2.41
CA ARG A 37 21.62 44.71 2.27
C ARG A 37 22.18 44.13 3.57
N LEU A 38 23.02 44.88 4.28
CA LEU A 38 23.56 44.45 5.58
C LEU A 38 22.45 44.34 6.62
N LEU A 39 21.49 45.25 6.62
CA LEU A 39 20.31 45.19 7.48
C LEU A 39 19.42 43.99 7.13
N ASP A 40 19.22 43.68 5.85
CA ASP A 40 18.51 42.48 5.41
C ASP A 40 19.20 41.20 5.90
N GLY A 41 20.53 41.18 5.89
CA GLY A 41 21.34 40.09 6.47
C GLY A 41 21.23 39.99 7.99
N VAL A 42 21.29 41.12 8.72
CA VAL A 42 21.17 41.16 10.20
C VAL A 42 19.75 40.83 10.67
N LEU A 43 18.73 41.27 9.94
CA LEU A 43 17.32 40.99 10.20
C LEU A 43 16.92 39.59 9.71
N GLY A 44 17.83 38.82 9.11
CA GLY A 44 17.62 37.43 8.70
C GLY A 44 16.67 37.28 7.51
N VAL A 45 16.43 38.34 6.74
CA VAL A 45 15.53 38.32 5.57
C VAL A 45 16.11 37.45 4.44
N GLU A 46 17.44 37.28 4.37
CA GLU A 46 18.11 36.36 3.43
C GLU A 46 18.03 34.85 3.83
N VAL A 47 17.47 34.52 5.00
CA VAL A 47 17.39 33.12 5.50
C VAL A 47 16.15 32.37 4.98
N GLY A 48 15.17 33.09 4.43
CA GLY A 48 13.95 32.48 3.88
C GLY A 48 14.21 31.60 2.67
N ASP A 49 15.04 32.06 1.73
CA ASP A 49 15.19 31.43 0.41
C ASP A 49 16.10 30.19 0.46
N SER A 50 17.12 30.19 1.31
CA SER A 50 18.01 29.03 1.51
C SER A 50 17.33 27.91 2.29
N ALA A 51 16.60 28.23 3.36
CA ALA A 51 15.86 27.24 4.14
C ALA A 51 14.68 26.64 3.35
N LEU A 52 13.99 27.45 2.53
CA LEU A 52 12.94 26.96 1.63
C LEU A 52 13.51 26.05 0.53
N ARG A 53 14.67 26.40 -0.07
CA ARG A 53 15.35 25.53 -1.04
C ARG A 53 15.73 24.19 -0.42
N LEU A 54 16.33 24.20 0.77
CA LEU A 54 16.68 22.97 1.48
C LEU A 54 15.44 22.09 1.74
N LYS A 55 14.34 22.69 2.22
CA LYS A 55 13.08 21.98 2.44
C LYS A 55 12.50 21.42 1.14
N HIS A 56 12.62 22.15 0.04
CA HIS A 56 12.15 21.70 -1.26
C HIS A 56 12.99 20.55 -1.83
N GLU A 57 14.31 20.60 -1.66
CA GLU A 57 15.21 19.51 -2.02
C GLU A 57 14.92 18.25 -1.19
N LEU A 58 14.72 18.41 0.11
CA LEU A 58 14.36 17.32 1.01
C LEU A 58 13.00 16.72 0.63
N ALA A 59 11.98 17.53 0.39
CA ALA A 59 10.66 17.07 -0.07
C ALA A 59 10.74 16.34 -1.43
N ARG A 60 11.63 16.77 -2.34
CA ARG A 60 11.88 16.07 -3.61
C ARG A 60 12.54 14.72 -3.40
N ALA A 61 13.49 14.62 -2.48
CA ALA A 61 14.15 13.37 -2.13
C ALA A 61 13.16 12.38 -1.51
N GLU A 62 12.35 12.83 -0.54
CA GLU A 62 11.29 12.03 0.08
C GLU A 62 10.26 11.56 -0.94
N LEU A 63 9.87 12.43 -1.88
CA LEU A 63 8.92 12.06 -2.93
C LEU A 63 9.52 11.06 -3.93
N ALA A 64 10.81 11.16 -4.23
CA ALA A 64 11.51 10.17 -5.05
C ALA A 64 11.60 8.81 -4.34
N GLU A 65 11.91 8.80 -3.05
CA GLU A 65 11.94 7.59 -2.23
C GLU A 65 10.53 6.96 -2.09
N ALA A 66 9.50 7.75 -1.83
CA ALA A 66 8.13 7.25 -1.78
C ALA A 66 7.71 6.60 -3.12
N ARG A 67 8.14 7.16 -4.26
CA ARG A 67 7.88 6.57 -5.58
C ARG A 67 8.58 5.23 -5.77
N THR A 68 9.84 5.09 -5.35
CA THR A 68 10.55 3.82 -5.46
C THR A 68 9.93 2.75 -4.55
N GLN A 69 9.50 3.14 -3.34
CA GLN A 69 8.77 2.26 -2.43
C GLN A 69 7.44 1.80 -3.04
N ILE A 70 6.65 2.71 -3.63
CA ILE A 70 5.38 2.37 -4.30
C ILE A 70 5.61 1.38 -5.45
N GLU A 71 6.62 1.60 -6.29
CA GLU A 71 6.92 0.69 -7.40
C GLU A 71 7.39 -0.69 -6.91
N THR A 72 8.16 -0.74 -5.82
CA THR A 72 8.53 -2.00 -5.17
C THR A 72 7.29 -2.74 -4.65
N MET A 73 6.41 -2.04 -3.93
CA MET A 73 5.15 -2.62 -3.44
C MET A 73 4.24 -3.09 -4.59
N ARG A 74 4.18 -2.37 -5.71
CA ARG A 74 3.45 -2.82 -6.90
C ARG A 74 4.03 -4.12 -7.46
N HIS A 75 5.35 -4.25 -7.51
CA HIS A 75 6.02 -5.46 -7.96
C HIS A 75 5.74 -6.65 -7.03
N ASP A 76 5.80 -6.43 -5.72
CA ASP A 76 5.49 -7.46 -4.72
C ASP A 76 4.03 -7.91 -4.81
N LEU A 77 3.09 -6.97 -4.99
CA LEU A 77 1.67 -7.29 -5.19
C LEU A 77 1.42 -8.07 -6.48
N ALA A 78 2.11 -7.72 -7.58
CA ALA A 78 2.02 -8.47 -8.83
C ALA A 78 2.56 -9.91 -8.66
N THR A 79 3.67 -10.07 -7.95
CA THR A 79 4.25 -11.38 -7.63
C THR A 79 3.31 -12.20 -6.75
N ALA A 80 2.76 -11.61 -5.70
CA ALA A 80 1.79 -12.26 -4.83
C ALA A 80 0.53 -12.69 -5.59
N ARG A 81 0.04 -11.86 -6.52
CA ARG A 81 -1.09 -12.20 -7.38
C ARG A 81 -0.79 -13.42 -8.26
N ALA A 82 0.36 -13.44 -8.92
CA ALA A 82 0.77 -14.57 -9.74
C ALA A 82 0.88 -15.88 -8.91
N TRP A 83 1.36 -15.79 -7.67
CA TRP A 83 1.40 -16.93 -6.76
C TRP A 83 0.00 -17.40 -6.36
N ILE A 84 -0.92 -16.48 -6.09
CA ILE A 84 -2.32 -16.82 -5.80
C ILE A 84 -2.94 -17.54 -7.01
N ASP A 85 -2.77 -17.00 -8.22
CA ASP A 85 -3.31 -17.61 -9.44
C ASP A 85 -2.73 -19.03 -9.65
N GLN A 86 -1.43 -19.21 -9.40
CA GLN A 86 -0.79 -20.52 -9.45
C GLN A 86 -1.34 -21.49 -8.39
N LEU A 87 -1.53 -21.04 -7.15
CA LEU A 87 -2.09 -21.86 -6.08
C LEU A 87 -3.54 -22.22 -6.34
N GLN A 88 -4.33 -21.28 -6.88
CA GLN A 88 -5.70 -21.54 -7.31
C GLN A 88 -5.74 -22.57 -8.45
N GLY A 89 -4.85 -22.47 -9.43
CA GLY A 89 -4.74 -23.47 -10.49
C GLY A 89 -4.35 -24.86 -9.96
N ARG A 90 -3.41 -24.91 -9.01
CA ARG A 90 -3.05 -26.18 -8.33
C ARG A 90 -4.20 -26.74 -7.51
N LEU A 91 -4.95 -25.89 -6.80
CA LEU A 91 -6.11 -26.30 -6.04
C LEU A 91 -7.21 -26.84 -6.96
N ALA A 92 -7.49 -26.16 -8.06
CA ALA A 92 -8.45 -26.63 -9.06
C ALA A 92 -8.03 -27.98 -9.66
N ALA A 93 -6.75 -28.16 -9.99
CA ALA A 93 -6.23 -29.45 -10.48
C ALA A 93 -6.38 -30.57 -9.44
N ILE A 94 -6.19 -30.26 -8.15
CA ILE A 94 -6.44 -31.20 -7.05
C ILE A 94 -7.94 -31.46 -6.94
N GLU A 95 -8.80 -30.44 -6.96
CA GLU A 95 -10.27 -30.56 -6.90
C GLU A 95 -10.87 -31.38 -8.04
N ASP A 96 -10.29 -31.29 -9.24
CA ASP A 96 -10.79 -32.00 -10.41
C ASP A 96 -10.31 -33.45 -10.53
N ASP A 97 -9.44 -33.89 -9.63
CA ASP A 97 -9.06 -35.30 -9.52
C ASP A 97 -10.26 -36.15 -9.05
N GLU A 98 -10.99 -36.70 -10.02
CA GLU A 98 -12.21 -37.48 -9.84
C GLU A 98 -12.03 -38.68 -8.91
N GLU A 99 -10.82 -39.25 -8.85
CA GLU A 99 -10.51 -40.40 -7.99
C GLU A 99 -10.41 -40.00 -6.52
N ASP A 100 -10.03 -38.76 -6.23
CA ASP A 100 -9.85 -38.20 -4.88
C ASP A 100 -11.14 -37.61 -4.28
N LYS A 101 -12.08 -37.17 -5.12
CA LYS A 101 -13.39 -36.61 -4.71
C LYS A 101 -14.10 -37.46 -3.64
N PRO A 102 -14.24 -38.79 -3.78
CA PRO A 102 -14.92 -39.61 -2.77
C PRO A 102 -14.13 -39.70 -1.46
N TYR A 103 -12.80 -39.70 -1.47
CA TYR A 103 -11.98 -39.71 -0.25
C TYR A 103 -12.09 -38.40 0.53
N ARG A 104 -12.09 -37.25 -0.14
CA ARG A 104 -12.23 -35.93 0.53
C ARG A 104 -13.59 -35.74 1.18
N SER A 105 -14.66 -36.23 0.57
CA SER A 105 -16.02 -36.15 1.13
C SER A 105 -16.16 -36.81 2.52
N VAL A 106 -15.27 -37.75 2.85
CA VAL A 106 -15.21 -38.44 4.15
C VAL A 106 -13.97 -38.08 4.97
N GLY A 107 -13.22 -37.04 4.57
CA GLY A 107 -12.05 -36.53 5.28
C GLY A 107 -10.82 -37.45 5.21
N LEU A 108 -10.70 -38.26 4.15
CA LEU A 108 -9.58 -39.18 3.94
C LEU A 108 -8.72 -38.75 2.76
N ALA A 109 -7.45 -39.14 2.78
CA ALA A 109 -6.58 -39.10 1.61
C ALA A 109 -6.78 -40.39 0.77
N ALA A 110 -6.63 -40.34 -0.55
CA ALA A 110 -6.70 -41.54 -1.39
C ALA A 110 -5.67 -42.60 -1.02
N THR A 111 -4.52 -42.18 -0.49
CA THR A 111 -3.44 -43.04 0.01
C THR A 111 -3.75 -43.73 1.35
N ALA A 112 -4.89 -43.44 2.00
CA ALA A 112 -5.21 -43.99 3.31
C ALA A 112 -5.28 -45.53 3.28
N HIS A 113 -4.61 -46.21 4.21
CA HIS A 113 -4.66 -47.67 4.29
C HIS A 113 -6.08 -48.20 4.54
N THR A 114 -6.37 -49.41 4.07
CA THR A 114 -7.68 -50.07 4.18
C THR A 114 -8.22 -50.11 5.61
N VAL A 115 -7.33 -50.28 6.60
CA VAL A 115 -7.67 -50.24 8.03
C VAL A 115 -8.17 -48.86 8.45
N VAL A 116 -7.56 -47.78 7.98
CA VAL A 116 -7.95 -46.39 8.26
C VAL A 116 -9.30 -46.08 7.62
N VAL A 117 -9.52 -46.50 6.37
CA VAL A 117 -10.81 -46.35 5.69
C VAL A 117 -11.92 -47.09 6.45
N ALA A 118 -11.66 -48.31 6.90
CA ALA A 118 -12.63 -49.09 7.68
C ALA A 118 -12.94 -48.46 9.05
N ALA A 119 -11.92 -47.93 9.73
CA ALA A 119 -12.08 -47.23 11.00
C ALA A 119 -12.89 -45.93 10.83
N ALA A 120 -12.55 -45.11 9.83
CA ALA A 120 -13.26 -43.88 9.50
C ALA A 120 -14.72 -44.16 9.11
N ARG A 121 -14.99 -45.21 8.32
CA ARG A 121 -16.34 -45.64 8.00
C ARG A 121 -17.17 -45.93 9.24
N ARG A 122 -16.63 -46.71 10.19
CA ARG A 122 -17.34 -47.03 11.43
C ARG A 122 -17.61 -45.77 12.27
N ALA A 123 -16.60 -44.90 12.42
CA ALA A 123 -16.73 -43.68 13.20
C ALA A 123 -17.77 -42.71 12.62
N LEU A 124 -17.73 -42.47 11.31
CA LEU A 124 -18.64 -41.55 10.63
C LEU A 124 -20.08 -42.08 10.59
N LEU A 125 -20.28 -43.38 10.34
CA LEU A 125 -21.62 -43.97 10.36
C LEU A 125 -22.23 -43.98 11.77
N GLN A 126 -21.41 -44.17 12.80
CA GLN A 126 -21.87 -44.09 14.19
C GLN A 126 -22.21 -42.65 14.60
N TYR A 127 -21.47 -41.66 14.09
CA TYR A 127 -21.74 -40.24 14.39
C TYR A 127 -22.99 -39.72 13.67
N HIS A 128 -23.15 -40.04 12.39
CA HIS A 128 -24.28 -39.58 11.57
C HIS A 128 -25.52 -40.49 11.60
N HIS A 129 -25.56 -41.47 12.51
CA HIS A 129 -26.70 -42.40 12.60
C HIS A 129 -28.01 -41.64 12.91
N PRO A 130 -29.09 -41.81 12.13
CA PRO A 130 -30.32 -41.03 12.26
C PRO A 130 -31.00 -41.18 13.63
N ASP A 131 -30.78 -42.29 14.33
CA ASP A 131 -31.34 -42.52 15.68
C ASP A 131 -30.68 -41.68 16.78
N ARG A 132 -29.50 -41.09 16.53
CA ARG A 132 -28.84 -40.17 17.49
C ARG A 132 -29.39 -38.75 17.44
N TRP A 133 -30.17 -38.40 16.42
CA TRP A 133 -30.60 -37.03 16.18
C TRP A 133 -32.08 -36.84 16.55
N PRO A 134 -32.43 -35.67 17.11
CA PRO A 134 -33.81 -35.30 17.40
C PRO A 134 -34.64 -35.25 16.09
N PRO A 135 -35.97 -35.48 16.16
CA PRO A 135 -36.84 -35.64 14.99
C PRO A 135 -36.74 -34.50 13.97
N GLU A 136 -36.50 -33.27 14.42
CA GLU A 136 -36.31 -32.08 13.57
C GLU A 136 -35.07 -32.15 12.66
N LYS A 137 -34.02 -32.90 13.07
CA LYS A 137 -32.76 -33.06 12.33
C LYS A 137 -32.63 -34.43 11.67
N LYS A 138 -33.61 -35.33 11.84
CA LYS A 138 -33.55 -36.71 11.30
C LYS A 138 -33.48 -36.75 9.79
N THR A 139 -34.17 -35.85 9.09
CA THR A 139 -34.15 -35.77 7.62
C THR A 139 -32.76 -35.41 7.11
N ALA A 140 -32.14 -34.37 7.69
CA ALA A 140 -30.78 -33.94 7.36
C ALA A 140 -29.72 -35.00 7.74
N ALA A 141 -29.89 -35.67 8.90
CA ALA A 141 -29.00 -36.74 9.32
C ALA A 141 -29.10 -37.98 8.41
N THR A 142 -30.31 -38.34 7.97
CA THR A 142 -30.51 -39.45 7.02
C THR A 142 -29.87 -39.13 5.67
N ALA A 143 -30.03 -37.91 5.16
CA ALA A 143 -29.36 -37.48 3.93
C ALA A 143 -27.83 -37.54 4.06
N SER A 144 -27.28 -37.06 5.18
CA SER A 144 -25.84 -37.11 5.47
C SER A 144 -25.34 -38.55 5.57
N PHE A 145 -26.09 -39.43 6.23
CA PHE A 145 -25.77 -40.85 6.38
C PHE A 145 -25.75 -41.58 5.02
N GLN A 146 -26.73 -41.29 4.15
CA GLN A 146 -26.77 -41.83 2.79
C GLN A 146 -25.60 -41.34 1.94
N ALA A 147 -25.25 -40.05 2.02
CA ALA A 147 -24.11 -39.47 1.32
C ALA A 147 -22.79 -40.13 1.74
N ILE A 148 -22.58 -40.34 3.04
CA ILE A 148 -21.39 -41.03 3.57
C ILE A 148 -21.34 -42.50 3.12
N CYS A 149 -22.47 -43.21 3.14
CA CYS A 149 -22.55 -44.58 2.63
C CYS A 149 -22.17 -44.66 1.14
N ALA A 150 -22.71 -43.76 0.32
CA ALA A 150 -22.41 -43.68 -1.11
C ALA A 150 -20.92 -43.39 -1.37
N ALA A 151 -20.33 -42.47 -0.61
CA ALA A 151 -18.91 -42.15 -0.71
C ALA A 151 -18.02 -43.37 -0.39
N PHE A 152 -18.28 -44.10 0.70
CA PHE A 152 -17.52 -45.30 1.03
C PHE A 152 -17.74 -46.46 0.05
N GLN A 153 -18.89 -46.54 -0.61
CA GLN A 153 -19.13 -47.50 -1.68
C GLN A 153 -18.30 -47.16 -2.91
N ARG A 154 -18.24 -45.88 -3.30
CA ARG A 154 -17.37 -45.39 -4.38
C ARG A 154 -15.89 -45.65 -4.10
N ILE A 155 -15.43 -45.42 -2.86
CA ILE A 155 -14.05 -45.75 -2.42
C ILE A 155 -13.77 -47.25 -2.56
N LYS A 156 -14.76 -48.10 -2.26
CA LYS A 156 -14.62 -49.55 -2.41
C LYS A 156 -14.51 -49.96 -3.88
N GLU A 157 -15.29 -49.33 -4.77
CA GLU A 157 -15.24 -49.55 -6.22
C GLU A 157 -13.90 -49.12 -6.83
N LEU A 158 -13.29 -48.03 -6.34
CA LEU A 158 -11.97 -47.58 -6.81
C LEU A 158 -10.79 -48.45 -6.34
N ARG A 159 -11.00 -49.32 -5.33
CA ARG A 159 -9.94 -50.15 -4.71
C ARG A 159 -10.06 -51.64 -4.98
N GLY A 160 -11.22 -52.10 -5.46
CA GLY A 160 -11.54 -53.51 -5.71
C GLY A 160 -11.38 -53.85 -7.17
#